data_AF-A0A935WE33-F1
#
_entry.id   AF-A0A935WE33-F1
#
_cell.length_a   1.000
_cell.length_b   1.000
_cell.length_c   1.000
_cell.angle_alpha   90.00
_cell.angle_beta   90.00
_cell.angle_gamma   90.00
#
_symmetry.space_group_name_H-M   'P 1'
#
loop_
_entity.id
_entity.type
_entity.pdbx_description
1 polymer ?
#
loop_
_entity_poly.entity_id
_entity_poly.type
_entity_poly.pdbx_seq_one_letter_code
_entity_poly.pdbx_strand_id
1 'polypeptide(L)' 'MTTTSAWRLPLRPTPVTRVNALTSNQIRVCPECAGPVVHNSGCISCRQCGWGRCS' A
#
# COMPACT_ATOMS: atom_id res chain seq x y z
N MET A 1 -40.65 4.84 -7.16
CA MET A 1 -39.78 5.99 -7.51
C MET A 1 -39.79 6.85 -6.25
N THR A 2 -38.78 6.97 -5.40
CA THR A 2 -37.35 7.18 -5.64
C THR A 2 -36.56 7.06 -4.32
N THR A 3 -35.29 6.68 -4.45
CA THR A 3 -34.13 7.04 -3.59
C THR A 3 -34.07 6.50 -2.16
N THR A 4 -33.63 5.24 -2.01
CA THR A 4 -32.81 4.83 -0.87
C THR A 4 -31.47 5.56 -0.97
N SER A 5 -31.38 6.69 -0.26
CA SER A 5 -30.16 7.46 -0.08
C SER A 5 -29.07 6.57 0.52
N ALA A 6 -28.19 6.11 -0.36
CA ALA A 6 -26.92 5.52 -0.03
C ALA A 6 -26.14 6.53 0.82
N TRP A 7 -26.09 6.28 2.11
CA TRP A 7 -25.18 6.90 3.07
C TRP A 7 -23.75 6.62 2.62
N ARG A 8 -23.27 7.44 1.68
CA ARG A 8 -21.89 7.55 1.26
C ARG A 8 -21.11 8.05 2.48
N LEU A 9 -20.60 7.13 3.29
CA LEU A 9 -19.58 7.47 4.27
C LEU A 9 -18.40 8.11 3.51
N PRO A 10 -17.87 9.24 3.98
CA PRO A 10 -16.62 9.74 3.46
C PRO A 10 -15.56 8.67 3.74
N LEU A 11 -14.90 8.19 2.68
CA LEU A 11 -13.70 7.37 2.78
C LEU A 11 -12.73 8.14 3.67
N ARG A 12 -12.62 7.70 4.93
CA ARG A 12 -11.74 8.28 5.92
C ARG A 12 -10.31 8.03 5.42
N PRO A 13 -9.54 9.04 5.01
CA PRO A 13 -8.15 8.84 4.66
C PRO A 13 -7.45 8.37 5.94
N THR A 14 -6.87 7.18 5.91
CA THR A 14 -6.03 6.71 6.99
C THR A 14 -4.86 7.67 7.16
N PRO A 15 -4.32 7.83 8.39
CA PRO A 15 -3.18 8.69 8.62
C PRO A 15 -2.01 8.18 7.77
N VAL A 16 -1.61 8.95 6.77
CA VAL A 16 -0.33 8.77 6.09
C VAL A 16 0.74 9.23 7.06
N THR A 17 1.15 8.33 7.95
CA THR A 17 2.36 8.50 8.74
C THR A 17 3.47 8.81 7.75
N ARG A 18 4.03 10.04 7.79
CA ARG A 18 5.17 10.41 6.97
C ARG A 18 6.36 9.58 7.43
N VAL A 19 6.51 8.40 6.83
CA VAL A 19 7.74 7.64 6.91
C VAL A 19 8.77 8.34 6.04
N ASN A 20 9.88 8.71 6.70
CA ASN A 20 10.98 9.42 6.10
C ASN A 20 11.59 8.52 5.00
N ALA A 21 11.36 8.85 3.74
CA ALA A 21 11.57 7.99 2.56
C ALA A 21 13.05 7.78 2.18
N LEU A 22 13.94 7.57 3.14
CA LEU A 22 15.38 7.53 2.91
C LEU A 22 16.02 6.13 2.98
N THR A 23 15.29 5.08 3.40
CA THR A 23 15.88 3.73 3.62
C THR A 23 15.09 2.56 3.02
N SER A 24 14.22 2.78 2.03
CA SER A 24 13.39 1.72 1.41
C SER A 24 13.78 1.36 -0.05
N ASN A 25 15.05 1.54 -0.44
CA ASN A 25 15.46 1.37 -1.85
C ASN A 25 16.25 0.08 -2.13
N GLN A 26 16.38 -0.85 -1.18
CA GLN A 26 17.28 -2.00 -1.36
C GLN A 26 16.59 -3.31 -1.75
N ILE A 27 15.30 -3.49 -1.48
CA ILE A 27 14.60 -4.76 -1.76
C ILE A 27 14.03 -4.74 -3.18
N ARG A 28 14.71 -5.40 -4.14
CA ARG A 28 14.28 -5.47 -5.56
C ARG A 28 13.37 -6.65 -5.90
N VAL A 29 13.31 -7.66 -5.04
CA VAL A 29 12.56 -8.90 -5.24
C VAL A 29 11.86 -9.31 -3.94
N CYS A 30 10.71 -9.97 -4.06
CA CYS A 30 9.94 -10.40 -2.89
C CYS A 30 10.65 -11.58 -2.18
N PRO A 31 10.89 -11.54 -0.86
CA PRO A 31 11.60 -12.61 -0.16
C PRO A 31 10.78 -13.91 -0.06
N GLU A 32 9.45 -13.84 -0.17
CA GLU A 32 8.58 -15.01 -0.03
C GLU A 32 8.36 -15.78 -1.34
N CYS A 33 8.31 -15.08 -2.48
CA CYS A 33 7.95 -15.68 -3.77
C CYS A 33 8.95 -15.38 -4.89
N ALA A 34 10.03 -14.65 -4.60
CA ALA A 34 10.98 -14.12 -5.58
C ALA A 34 10.35 -13.27 -6.69
N GLY A 35 9.09 -12.85 -6.51
CA GLY A 35 8.33 -12.08 -7.48
C GLY A 35 8.73 -10.61 -7.56
N PRO A 36 8.28 -9.90 -8.63
CA PRO A 36 8.50 -8.47 -8.76
C PRO A 36 7.76 -7.71 -7.66
N VAL A 37 8.46 -6.76 -7.05
CA VAL A 37 7.90 -5.87 -6.02
C VAL A 37 7.73 -4.47 -6.59
N VAL A 38 6.71 -3.78 -6.08
CA VAL A 38 6.39 -2.40 -6.44
C VAL A 38 6.82 -1.50 -5.28
N HIS A 39 7.69 -0.53 -5.56
CA HIS A 39 8.09 0.50 -4.62
C HIS A 39 7.13 1.69 -4.71
N ASN A 40 6.53 2.06 -3.60
CA ASN A 40 5.65 3.22 -3.49
C ASN A 40 6.04 4.05 -2.26
N SER A 41 6.66 5.21 -2.48
CA SER A 41 6.91 6.25 -1.46
C SER A 41 7.33 5.73 -0.07
N GLY A 42 8.31 4.83 0.01
CA GLY A 42 8.82 4.26 1.27
C GLY A 42 8.24 2.89 1.66
N CYS A 43 7.22 2.41 0.96
CA CYS A 43 6.67 1.06 1.12
C CYS A 43 6.97 0.20 -0.09
N ILE A 44 7.29 -1.06 0.16
CA ILE A 44 7.45 -2.12 -0.85
C ILE A 44 6.22 -3.02 -0.77
N SER A 45 5.66 -3.41 -1.90
CA SER A 45 4.53 -4.33 -1.96
C SER A 45 4.67 -5.33 -3.10
N CYS A 46 4.49 -6.60 -2.81
CA CYS A 46 4.46 -7.68 -3.78
C CYS A 46 3.03 -7.94 -4.23
N ARG A 47 2.79 -7.86 -5.53
CA ARG A 47 1.48 -8.14 -6.15
C ARG A 47 1.19 -9.63 -6.33
N GLN A 48 2.19 -10.50 -6.14
CA GLN A 48 2.02 -11.95 -6.31
C GLN A 48 1.58 -12.65 -5.03
N CYS A 49 2.21 -12.38 -3.88
CA CYS A 49 1.86 -13.03 -2.61
C CYS A 49 1.18 -12.08 -1.60
N GLY A 50 1.10 -10.78 -1.89
CA GLY A 50 0.53 -9.79 -0.97
C GLY A 50 1.48 -9.31 0.13
N TRP A 51 2.74 -9.75 0.10
CA TRP A 51 3.77 -9.28 1.02
C TRP A 51 3.98 -7.77 0.89
N GLY A 52 4.04 -7.05 2.00
CA GLY A 52 4.32 -5.63 1.99
C GLY A 52 5.12 -5.21 3.22
N ARG A 53 6.05 -4.29 3.03
CA ARG A 53 6.83 -3.71 4.12
C ARG A 53 7.04 -2.23 3.88
N CYS A 54 6.67 -1.42 4.86
CA CYS A 54 6.99 -0.01 4.91
C CYS A 54 8.26 0.19 5.75
N SER A 55 9.16 1.04 5.28
CA SER A 55 10.34 1.48 6.03
C SER A 55 9.96 2.56 7.04
#